data_AF-B5JK66-F1
#
_entry.id   AF-B5JK66-F1
#
_cell.length_a   1.000
_cell.length_b   1.000
_cell.length_c   1.000
_cell.angle_alpha   90.00
_cell.angle_beta   90.00
_cell.angle_gamma   90.00
#
_symmetry.space_group_name_H-M   'P 1'
#
loop_
_entity.id
_entity.type
_entity.pdbx_description
1 polymer ?
#
loop_
_entity_poly.entity_id
_entity_poly.type
_entity_poly.pdbx_seq_one_letter_code
_entity_poly.pdbx_strand_id
1 'polypeptide(L)'
;MSNIFAEKDWDPLVDLLRNEVQEYGGLYNLLERQQEEIFKRDPQLVLDTNAEIEGYMSDMGGLRNRREAFVREMARECGADEDQPLSKLLAHFPDFMRPMLQALVDEINHMIRRTRHKARQNFMLLSRTMEINHETMQALQPGNFNKTYTKKGRVGVKTQMPSRYQAFV
;
A
#
# COMPACT_ATOMS: atom_id res chain seq x y z
N MET A 1 -15.93 4.03 33.79
CA MET A 1 -14.77 3.86 32.89
C MET A 1 -13.85 5.04 33.16
N SER A 2 -12.63 4.78 33.64
CA SER A 2 -11.69 5.83 34.01
C SER A 2 -11.05 6.38 32.74
N ASN A 3 -11.23 7.68 32.46
CA ASN A 3 -10.46 8.37 31.43
C ASN A 3 -9.01 8.45 31.93
N ILE A 4 -8.10 7.75 31.26
CA ILE A 4 -6.69 7.65 31.67
C ILE A 4 -5.86 8.74 30.97
N PHE A 5 -6.17 9.00 29.70
CA PHE A 5 -5.43 9.96 28.88
C PHE A 5 -5.91 11.39 29.10
N ALA A 6 -5.00 12.35 28.88
CA ALA A 6 -5.22 13.79 28.85
C ALA A 6 -4.83 14.39 27.49
N GLU A 7 -5.08 15.70 27.29
CA GLU A 7 -4.87 16.39 26.00
C GLU A 7 -3.48 16.21 25.41
N LYS A 8 -2.48 16.16 26.28
CA LYS A 8 -1.09 15.95 25.92
C LYS A 8 -0.81 14.57 25.30
N ASP A 9 -1.66 13.59 25.56
CA ASP A 9 -1.46 12.21 25.13
C ASP A 9 -2.16 11.92 23.80
N TRP A 10 -3.34 12.52 23.57
CA TRP A 10 -4.08 12.30 22.32
C TRP A 10 -3.76 13.29 21.21
N ASP A 11 -3.29 14.50 21.50
CA ASP A 11 -2.93 15.48 20.46
C ASP A 11 -1.81 14.96 19.53
N PRO A 12 -0.70 14.38 20.04
CA PRO A 12 0.33 13.77 19.20
C PRO A 12 -0.20 12.57 18.40
N LEU A 13 -1.12 11.78 18.96
CA LEU A 13 -1.75 10.68 18.25
C LEU A 13 -2.59 11.19 17.07
N VAL A 14 -3.41 12.23 17.30
CA VAL A 14 -4.25 12.82 16.27
C VAL A 14 -3.39 13.33 15.12
N ASP A 15 -2.28 13.99 15.41
CA ASP A 15 -1.35 14.46 14.39
C ASP A 15 -0.71 13.31 13.61
N LEU A 16 -0.28 12.24 14.30
CA LEU A 16 0.23 11.03 13.63
C LEU A 16 -0.81 10.41 12.69
N LEU A 17 -2.07 10.27 13.13
CA LEU A 17 -3.15 9.72 12.32
C LEU A 17 -3.50 10.61 11.13
N ARG A 18 -3.53 11.93 11.32
CA ARG A 18 -3.78 12.89 10.22
C ARG A 18 -2.68 12.87 9.17
N ASN A 19 -1.42 12.85 9.61
CA ASN A 19 -0.28 12.68 8.73
C ASN A 19 -0.43 11.38 7.94
N GLU A 20 -0.82 10.28 8.58
CA GLU A 20 -0.99 8.99 7.90
C GLU A 20 -2.10 9.02 6.84
N VAL A 21 -3.22 9.71 7.10
CA VAL A 21 -4.27 9.95 6.09
C VAL A 21 -3.73 10.74 4.90
N GLN A 22 -2.96 11.81 5.16
CA GLN A 22 -2.36 12.63 4.10
C GLN A 22 -1.39 11.81 3.24
N GLU A 23 -0.53 11.01 3.87
CA GLU A 23 0.42 10.15 3.17
C GLU A 23 -0.29 9.10 2.28
N TYR A 24 -1.35 8.46 2.78
CA TYR A 24 -2.12 7.54 1.93
C TYR A 24 -2.81 8.25 0.77
N GLY A 25 -3.24 9.50 0.95
CA GLY A 25 -3.75 10.36 -0.11
C GLY A 25 -2.69 10.67 -1.18
N GLY A 26 -1.48 11.03 -0.76
CA GLY A 26 -0.34 11.25 -1.65
C GLY A 26 0.01 10.02 -2.47
N LEU A 27 0.13 8.86 -1.82
CA LEU A 27 0.39 7.59 -2.49
C LEU A 27 -0.73 7.21 -3.47
N TYR A 28 -1.99 7.44 -3.11
CA TYR A 28 -3.11 7.20 -4.01
C TYR A 28 -3.02 8.06 -5.28
N ASN A 29 -2.65 9.33 -5.16
CA ASN A 29 -2.47 10.22 -6.30
C ASN A 29 -1.32 9.78 -7.22
N LEU A 30 -0.22 9.28 -6.67
CA LEU A 30 0.87 8.69 -7.45
C LEU A 30 0.39 7.46 -8.25
N LEU A 31 -0.44 6.61 -7.64
CA LEU A 31 -1.01 5.44 -8.31
C LEU A 31 -2.05 5.83 -9.38
N GLU A 32 -2.83 6.88 -9.17
CA GLU A 32 -3.70 7.47 -10.20
C GLU A 32 -2.88 7.95 -11.40
N ARG A 33 -1.83 8.75 -11.14
CA ARG A 33 -0.91 9.24 -12.18
C ARG A 33 -0.27 8.10 -12.96
N GLN A 34 0.22 7.07 -12.28
CA GLN A 34 0.76 5.88 -12.94
C GLN A 34 -0.27 5.23 -13.88
N GLN A 35 -1.53 5.13 -13.45
CA GLN A 35 -2.57 4.53 -14.28
C GLN A 35 -2.78 5.30 -15.58
N GLU A 36 -2.80 6.64 -15.51
CA GLU A 36 -2.89 7.49 -16.70
C GLU A 36 -1.70 7.30 -17.64
N GLU A 37 -0.49 7.20 -17.09
CA GLU A 37 0.75 6.99 -17.86
C GLU A 37 0.75 5.61 -18.55
N ILE A 38 0.23 4.57 -17.86
CA ILE A 38 0.00 3.24 -18.45
C ILE A 38 -0.99 3.34 -19.62
N PHE A 39 -2.09 4.09 -19.47
CA PHE A 39 -3.06 4.27 -20.55
C PHE A 39 -2.50 5.05 -21.74
N LYS A 40 -1.65 6.06 -21.48
CA LYS A 40 -0.90 6.80 -22.51
C LYS A 40 0.16 5.95 -23.20
N ARG A 41 0.46 4.75 -22.67
CA ARG A 41 1.49 3.81 -23.15
C ARG A 41 2.88 4.45 -23.18
N ASP A 42 3.18 5.29 -22.19
CA ASP A 42 4.50 5.89 -22.04
C ASP A 42 5.34 5.07 -21.03
N PRO A 43 6.25 4.20 -21.49
CA PRO A 43 7.02 3.35 -20.60
C PRO A 43 8.03 4.13 -19.76
N GLN A 44 8.50 5.29 -20.22
CA GLN A 44 9.49 6.09 -19.48
C GLN A 44 8.82 6.73 -18.26
N LEU A 45 7.68 7.38 -18.46
CA LEU A 45 6.92 7.97 -17.36
C LEU A 45 6.52 6.93 -16.31
N VAL A 46 6.10 5.74 -16.75
CA VAL A 46 5.76 4.64 -15.83
C VAL A 46 6.96 4.18 -15.01
N LEU A 47 8.17 4.17 -15.57
CA LEU A 47 9.39 3.82 -14.83
C LEU A 47 9.75 4.91 -13.80
N ASP A 48 9.65 6.18 -14.19
CA ASP A 48 9.92 7.31 -13.30
C ASP A 48 8.93 7.33 -12.12
N THR A 49 7.63 7.19 -12.40
CA THR A 49 6.59 7.12 -11.36
C THR A 49 6.72 5.89 -10.47
N ASN A 50 7.25 4.76 -10.97
CA ASN A 50 7.57 3.61 -10.11
C ASN A 50 8.65 3.95 -9.07
N ALA A 51 9.71 4.67 -9.48
CA ALA A 51 10.76 5.09 -8.55
C ALA A 51 10.23 6.08 -7.52
N GLU A 52 9.35 7.02 -7.93
CA GLU A 52 8.66 7.92 -7.01
C GLU A 52 7.81 7.15 -5.98
N ILE A 53 7.01 6.18 -6.42
CA ILE A 53 6.17 5.34 -5.54
C ILE A 53 7.03 4.55 -4.54
N GLU A 54 8.17 3.98 -4.96
CA GLU A 54 9.05 3.21 -4.08
C GLU A 54 9.70 4.09 -3.00
N GLY A 55 10.18 5.27 -3.35
CA GLY A 55 10.69 6.25 -2.38
C GLY A 55 9.61 6.64 -1.38
N TYR A 56 8.42 6.98 -1.90
CA TYR A 56 7.27 7.39 -1.08
C TYR A 56 6.85 6.30 -0.07
N MET A 57 6.79 5.03 -0.51
CA MET A 57 6.44 3.91 0.37
C MET A 57 7.49 3.67 1.46
N SER A 58 8.77 3.87 1.16
CA SER A 58 9.84 3.77 2.16
C SER A 58 9.67 4.80 3.27
N ASP A 59 9.40 6.05 2.91
CA ASP A 59 9.19 7.15 3.86
C ASP A 59 7.93 6.92 4.70
N MET A 60 6.85 6.47 4.06
CA MET A 60 5.60 6.13 4.72
C MET A 60 5.74 5.00 5.75
N GLY A 61 6.61 4.02 5.50
CA GLY A 61 6.93 2.96 6.44
C GLY A 61 7.46 3.50 7.77
N GLY A 62 8.24 4.58 7.74
CA GLY A 62 8.72 5.28 8.93
C GLY A 62 7.59 5.88 9.77
N LEU A 63 6.60 6.52 9.13
CA LEU A 63 5.45 7.10 9.82
C LEU A 63 4.60 6.02 10.49
N ARG A 64 4.33 4.92 9.78
CA ARG A 64 3.58 3.79 10.34
C ARG A 64 4.28 3.19 11.55
N ASN A 65 5.60 3.01 11.49
CA ASN A 65 6.38 2.49 12.62
C ASN A 65 6.32 3.41 13.85
N ARG A 66 6.36 4.74 13.65
CA ARG A 66 6.20 5.73 14.73
C ARG A 66 4.82 5.62 15.37
N ARG A 67 3.75 5.52 14.57
CA ARG A 67 2.39 5.32 15.08
C ARG A 67 2.28 4.03 15.88
N GLU A 68 2.79 2.91 15.36
CA GLU A 68 2.74 1.63 16.06
C GLU A 68 3.51 1.67 17.39
N ALA A 69 4.68 2.32 17.43
CA ALA A 69 5.43 2.53 18.67
C ALA A 69 4.62 3.37 19.69
N PHE A 70 4.06 4.49 19.26
CA PHE A 70 3.26 5.37 20.12
C PHE A 70 2.01 4.67 20.68
N VAL A 71 1.33 3.88 19.85
CA VAL A 71 0.18 3.08 20.28
C VAL A 71 0.57 1.99 21.28
N ARG A 72 1.72 1.33 21.10
CA ARG A 72 2.25 0.37 22.08
C ARG A 72 2.57 1.03 23.42
N GLU A 73 3.17 2.21 23.40
CA GLU A 73 3.46 2.97 24.62
C GLU A 73 2.17 3.33 25.38
N MET A 74 1.15 3.84 24.69
CA MET A 74 -0.17 4.09 25.29
C MET A 74 -0.85 2.81 25.81
N ALA A 75 -0.72 1.68 25.11
CA ALA A 75 -1.26 0.41 25.56
C ALA A 75 -0.63 -0.02 26.89
N ARG A 76 0.70 0.12 27.03
CA ARG A 76 1.42 -0.15 28.29
C ARG A 76 0.91 0.71 29.44
N GLU A 77 0.69 2.01 29.20
CA GLU A 77 0.20 2.93 30.22
C GLU A 77 -1.21 2.57 30.74
N CYS A 78 -2.04 2.00 29.86
CA CYS A 78 -3.37 1.50 30.25
C CYS A 78 -3.35 0.09 30.85
N GLY A 79 -2.18 -0.58 30.93
CA GLY A 79 -2.09 -1.99 31.29
C GLY A 79 -2.78 -2.92 30.30
N ALA A 80 -2.99 -2.46 29.06
CA ALA A 80 -3.51 -3.25 27.95
C ALA A 80 -2.38 -4.02 27.26
N ASP A 81 -2.75 -5.03 26.49
CA ASP A 81 -1.80 -5.77 25.67
C ASP A 81 -1.27 -4.89 24.53
N GLU A 82 0.05 -4.91 24.33
CA GLU A 82 0.79 -4.03 23.41
C GLU A 82 0.42 -4.29 21.95
N ASP A 83 0.00 -5.51 21.64
CA ASP A 83 -0.38 -5.91 20.28
C ASP A 83 -1.86 -5.59 19.98
N GLN A 84 -2.59 -4.96 20.91
CA GLN A 84 -3.97 -4.58 20.66
C GLN A 84 -4.09 -3.42 19.66
N PRO A 85 -5.11 -3.47 18.79
CA PRO A 85 -5.36 -2.37 17.86
C PRO A 85 -5.84 -1.13 18.61
N LEU A 86 -5.52 0.04 18.07
CA LEU A 86 -5.91 1.35 18.63
C LEU A 86 -7.42 1.45 18.90
N SER A 87 -8.26 0.78 18.10
CA SER A 87 -9.72 0.73 18.28
C SER A 87 -10.15 0.16 19.64
N LYS A 88 -9.35 -0.73 20.25
CA LYS A 88 -9.59 -1.27 21.59
C LYS A 88 -9.17 -0.31 22.69
N LEU A 89 -8.17 0.53 22.44
CA LEU A 89 -7.71 1.55 23.39
C LEU A 89 -8.66 2.75 23.47
N LEU A 90 -9.54 2.95 22.48
CA LEU A 90 -10.50 4.07 22.46
C LEU A 90 -11.36 4.18 23.72
N ALA A 91 -11.65 3.06 24.40
CA ALA A 91 -12.42 3.05 25.64
C ALA A 91 -11.74 3.80 26.81
N HIS A 92 -10.43 4.02 26.74
CA HIS A 92 -9.64 4.74 27.76
C HIS A 92 -9.54 6.25 27.48
N PHE A 93 -9.96 6.70 26.30
CA PHE A 93 -10.02 8.11 25.93
C PHE A 93 -11.32 8.76 26.41
N PRO A 94 -11.35 10.09 26.61
CA PRO A 94 -12.57 10.81 26.92
C PRO A 94 -13.68 10.60 25.89
N ASP A 95 -14.93 10.49 26.35
CA ASP A 95 -16.09 10.17 25.51
C ASP A 95 -16.24 11.11 24.30
N PHE A 96 -15.87 12.39 24.44
CA PHE A 96 -15.95 13.38 23.37
C PHE A 96 -14.90 13.20 22.26
N MET A 97 -13.75 12.58 22.55
CA MET A 97 -12.68 12.33 21.57
C MET A 97 -12.86 11.03 20.79
N ARG A 98 -13.51 10.03 21.39
CA ARG A 98 -13.65 8.69 20.79
C ARG A 98 -14.20 8.70 19.36
N PRO A 99 -15.26 9.48 19.02
CA PRO A 99 -15.80 9.49 17.67
C PRO A 99 -14.79 10.00 16.62
N MET A 100 -14.00 11.01 16.98
CA MET A 100 -12.98 11.57 16.08
C MET A 100 -11.85 10.56 15.82
N LEU A 101 -11.33 9.94 16.88
CA LEU A 101 -10.27 8.93 16.74
C LEU A 101 -10.76 7.71 15.97
N GLN A 102 -11.99 7.25 16.22
CA GLN A 102 -12.61 6.17 15.48
C GLN A 102 -12.72 6.53 13.99
N ALA A 103 -13.21 7.73 13.66
CA ALA A 103 -13.32 8.19 12.27
C ALA A 103 -11.95 8.23 11.56
N LEU A 104 -10.89 8.71 12.24
CA LEU A 104 -9.54 8.71 11.68
C LEU A 104 -9.03 7.29 11.42
N VAL A 105 -9.23 6.37 12.36
CA VAL A 105 -8.85 4.95 12.19
C VAL A 105 -9.61 4.32 11.03
N ASP A 106 -10.91 4.59 10.91
CA ASP A 106 -11.74 4.06 9.82
C ASP A 106 -11.30 4.63 8.46
N GLU A 107 -10.97 5.92 8.40
CA GLU A 107 -10.47 6.58 7.18
C GLU A 107 -9.12 6.01 6.74
N ILE A 108 -8.16 5.85 7.66
CA ILE A 108 -6.87 5.22 7.36
C ILE A 108 -7.09 3.82 6.79
N ASN A 109 -7.94 3.01 7.43
CA ASN A 109 -8.24 1.66 6.96
C ASN A 109 -8.93 1.67 5.59
N HIS A 110 -9.81 2.63 5.33
CA HIS A 110 -10.43 2.82 4.03
C HIS A 110 -9.38 3.14 2.95
N MET A 111 -8.50 4.10 3.23
CA MET A 111 -7.44 4.51 2.33
C MET A 111 -6.43 3.41 2.05
N ILE A 112 -6.01 2.63 3.07
CA ILE A 112 -5.17 1.45 2.89
C ILE A 112 -5.78 0.48 1.87
N ARG A 113 -7.07 0.14 2.03
CA ARG A 113 -7.76 -0.78 1.13
C ARG A 113 -7.82 -0.21 -0.29
N ARG A 114 -8.17 1.08 -0.41
CA ARG A 114 -8.32 1.77 -1.70
C ARG A 114 -7.00 1.85 -2.46
N THR A 115 -5.92 2.26 -1.79
CA THR A 115 -4.57 2.35 -2.36
C THR A 115 -4.06 0.97 -2.78
N ARG A 116 -4.24 -0.07 -1.95
CA ARG A 116 -3.91 -1.46 -2.32
C ARG A 116 -4.68 -1.94 -3.54
N HIS A 117 -5.97 -1.59 -3.64
CA HIS A 117 -6.78 -1.95 -4.79
C HIS A 117 -6.25 -1.29 -6.07
N LYS A 118 -5.94 0.01 -6.03
CA LYS A 118 -5.38 0.77 -7.16
C LYS A 118 -4.03 0.21 -7.61
N ALA A 119 -3.12 -0.09 -6.68
CA ALA A 119 -1.83 -0.71 -6.99
C ALA A 119 -1.99 -2.04 -7.73
N ARG A 120 -2.93 -2.89 -7.28
CA ARG A 120 -3.25 -4.15 -7.98
C ARG A 120 -3.83 -3.92 -9.37
N GLN A 121 -4.68 -2.90 -9.55
CA GLN A 121 -5.19 -2.55 -10.87
C GLN A 121 -4.06 -2.16 -11.83
N ASN A 122 -3.15 -1.28 -11.40
CA ASN A 122 -2.01 -0.87 -12.22
C ASN A 122 -1.12 -2.06 -12.61
N PHE A 123 -0.89 -2.99 -11.68
CA PHE A 123 -0.18 -4.22 -11.97
C PHE A 123 -0.84 -5.07 -13.06
N MET A 124 -2.16 -5.28 -12.95
CA MET A 124 -2.91 -6.07 -13.93
C MET A 124 -2.86 -5.44 -15.32
N LEU A 125 -2.96 -4.10 -15.41
CA LEU A 125 -2.84 -3.37 -16.66
C LEU A 125 -1.46 -3.54 -17.31
N LEU A 126 -0.39 -3.44 -16.51
CA LEU A 126 0.99 -3.67 -16.98
C LEU A 126 1.19 -5.11 -17.46
N SER A 127 0.76 -6.09 -16.67
CA SER A 127 0.85 -7.51 -17.04
C SER A 127 0.14 -7.79 -18.36
N ARG A 128 -1.09 -7.27 -18.52
CA ARG A 128 -1.86 -7.43 -19.74
C ARG A 128 -1.19 -6.78 -20.95
N THR A 129 -0.59 -5.61 -20.76
CA THR A 129 0.14 -4.91 -21.84
C THR A 129 1.37 -5.71 -22.27
N MET A 130 2.08 -6.32 -21.32
CA MET A 130 3.22 -7.21 -21.63
C MET A 130 2.80 -8.46 -22.40
N GLU A 131 1.69 -9.11 -21.99
CA GLU A 131 1.14 -10.27 -22.70
C GLU A 131 0.82 -9.95 -24.17
N ILE A 132 0.09 -8.85 -24.40
CA ILE A 132 -0.28 -8.41 -25.76
C ILE A 132 0.97 -8.09 -26.59
N ASN A 133 1.96 -7.40 -26.01
CA ASN A 133 3.22 -7.12 -26.71
C ASN A 133 3.99 -8.41 -27.04
N HIS A 134 3.93 -9.42 -26.19
CA HIS A 134 4.56 -10.71 -26.46
C HIS A 134 3.84 -11.46 -27.60
N GLU A 135 2.50 -11.47 -27.60
CA GLU A 135 1.69 -12.06 -28.68
C GLU A 135 1.91 -11.36 -30.02
N THR A 136 1.98 -10.02 -30.05
CA THR A 136 2.26 -9.27 -31.29
C THR A 136 3.67 -9.52 -31.80
N MET A 137 4.67 -9.57 -30.91
CA MET A 137 6.04 -9.94 -31.28
C MET A 137 6.12 -11.36 -31.85
N GLN A 138 5.38 -12.32 -31.29
CA GLN A 138 5.27 -13.69 -31.84
C GLN A 138 4.62 -13.69 -33.22
N ALA A 139 3.55 -12.91 -33.42
CA ALA A 139 2.87 -12.81 -34.71
C ALA A 139 3.75 -12.15 -35.79
N LEU A 140 4.60 -11.19 -35.43
CA LEU A 140 5.51 -10.48 -36.34
C LEU A 140 6.79 -11.27 -36.65
N GLN A 141 7.22 -12.20 -35.78
CA GLN A 141 8.40 -13.05 -35.98
C GLN A 141 8.09 -14.55 -35.84
N PRO A 142 7.29 -15.14 -36.76
CA PRO A 142 6.92 -16.55 -36.68
C PRO A 142 8.11 -17.52 -36.80
N GLY A 143 9.26 -17.07 -37.32
CA GLY A 143 10.46 -17.90 -37.54
C GLY A 143 11.49 -17.95 -36.40
N ASN A 144 11.42 -17.05 -35.39
CA ASN A 144 12.48 -16.90 -34.37
C ASN A 144 12.14 -17.55 -33.02
N PHE A 145 10.89 -17.95 -32.77
CA PHE A 145 10.47 -18.60 -31.53
C PHE A 145 10.18 -20.09 -31.74
N ASN A 146 11.24 -20.88 -31.93
CA ASN A 146 11.12 -22.31 -31.70
C ASN A 146 11.00 -22.53 -30.19
N LYS A 147 9.80 -22.88 -29.72
CA LYS A 147 9.57 -23.42 -28.36
C LYS A 147 10.26 -24.77 -28.27
N THR A 148 11.59 -24.78 -28.15
CA THR A 148 12.34 -26.02 -28.04
C THR A 148 12.10 -26.58 -26.66
N TYR A 149 11.43 -27.73 -26.60
CA TYR A 149 11.25 -28.48 -25.37
C TYR A 149 12.60 -28.67 -24.68
N THR A 150 12.67 -28.31 -23.40
CA THR A 150 13.74 -28.82 -22.55
C THR A 150 13.67 -30.35 -22.54
N LYS A 151 14.80 -31.04 -22.31
CA LYS A 151 14.91 -32.53 -22.29
C LYS A 151 13.89 -33.23 -21.35
N LYS A 152 13.19 -32.48 -20.49
CA LYS A 152 12.12 -32.92 -19.57
C LYS A 152 10.69 -32.47 -19.98
N GLY A 153 10.47 -32.03 -21.22
CA GLY A 153 9.14 -31.75 -21.76
C GLY A 153 8.45 -30.49 -21.24
N ARG A 154 9.17 -29.53 -20.64
CA ARG A 154 8.57 -28.28 -20.12
C ARG A 154 8.73 -27.14 -21.12
N VAL A 155 7.63 -26.42 -21.38
CA VAL A 155 7.59 -25.17 -22.14
C VAL A 155 7.93 -24.02 -21.18
N GLY A 156 9.00 -23.27 -21.48
CA GLY A 156 9.50 -22.19 -20.64
C GLY A 156 8.74 -20.89 -20.88
N VAL A 157 7.55 -20.74 -20.29
CA VAL A 157 7.00 -19.41 -19.98
C VAL A 157 6.34 -19.51 -18.61
N LYS A 158 7.08 -19.14 -17.55
CA LYS A 158 6.48 -18.84 -16.25
C LYS A 158 6.47 -17.33 -16.12
N THR A 159 5.31 -16.71 -16.33
CA THR A 159 5.08 -15.34 -15.86
C THR A 159 4.91 -15.41 -14.34
N GLN A 160 6.03 -15.33 -13.62
CA GLN A 160 6.00 -15.23 -12.17
C GLN A 160 5.67 -13.78 -11.80
N MET A 161 4.72 -13.59 -10.89
CA MET A 161 4.47 -12.29 -10.24
C MET A 161 5.82 -11.73 -9.74
N PRO A 162 6.20 -10.50 -10.12
CA PRO A 162 7.37 -9.85 -9.54
C PRO A 162 7.22 -9.77 -8.02
N SER A 163 8.28 -10.13 -7.28
CA SER A 163 8.33 -10.09 -5.80
C SER A 163 7.86 -8.73 -5.21
N ARG A 164 7.99 -7.66 -6.00
CA ARG A 164 7.54 -6.28 -5.70
C ARG A 164 6.04 -6.15 -5.38
N TYR A 165 5.18 -7.06 -5.86
CA TYR A 165 3.75 -7.06 -5.53
C TYR A 165 3.37 -7.95 -4.35
N GLN A 166 4.31 -8.73 -3.82
CA GLN A 166 4.07 -9.56 -2.63
C GLN A 166 4.02 -8.70 -1.35
N ALA A 167 4.60 -7.49 -1.36
CA ALA A 167 4.52 -6.54 -0.26
C ALA A 167 3.10 -5.96 -0.01
N PHE A 168 2.16 -6.23 -0.92
CA PHE A 168 0.74 -5.85 -0.77
C PHE A 168 -0.15 -6.94 -0.16
N VAL A 169 0.43 -8.06 0.29
CA VAL A 169 -0.26 -9.14 1.02
C VAL A 169 0.11 -9.08 2.49
#